data_AF-A0A4Q2X0W0-F1
#
_entry.id   AF-A0A4Q2X0W0-F1
#
_cell.length_a   1.000
_cell.length_b   1.000
_cell.length_c   1.000
_cell.angle_alpha   90.00
_cell.angle_beta   90.00
_cell.angle_gamma   90.00
#
_symmetry.space_group_name_H-M   'P 1'
#
loop_
_entity.id
_entity.type
_entity.pdbx_description
1 polymer ?
#
loop_
_entity_poly.entity_id
_entity_poly.type
_entity_poly.pdbx_seq_one_letter_code
_entity_poly.pdbx_strand_id
1 'polypeptide(L)'
;DGWNDDIGWISIMLARGYLITGNADLLYNARVPCFDMVWARGWDTQYNGGGIWEQQPNMTPPGQTIDKQALSNNTMGKAACLIYMGNHDQWYLDRAIQIYNWSRANLYNTSTGHVYNGVERNGVVNTSRNVYNQGTFADFANYLYQITGNVMYYNDAKRALDYIKGPSWYNDGIMTGGGTNTWSDEYARALGHFCRDNRQWATYHSWAVANANAAWARRRTDYNITWSNFTQQTPVDNEIITNRFCDAAAWLQFTPVNIPSNIWGRHTIVGLNNMAIDSTGLTANNSVVKLWGLGPSQNQIWNFSQNSDNSWNIVSQSSWKSLDVPGGSTANGTNIIQWTPTRGSNQRWWVDQQPDGTYRIWNQQMGASVVLPWKLDSPLC
;
A
#
# COMPACT_ATOMS: atom_id res chain seq x y z
N ASP A 1 -23.33 2.77 13.53
CA ASP A 1 -22.64 1.51 13.28
C ASP A 1 -21.76 1.14 14.47
N GLY A 2 -21.88 -0.09 14.97
CA GLY A 2 -21.10 -0.62 16.10
C GLY A 2 -19.84 -1.37 15.68
N TRP A 3 -19.69 -1.66 14.38
CA TRP A 3 -18.55 -2.34 13.80
C TRP A 3 -17.44 -1.32 13.50
N ASN A 4 -16.21 -1.61 13.92
CA ASN A 4 -15.07 -0.70 13.78
C ASN A 4 -14.29 -0.95 12.50
N ASP A 5 -14.33 -2.18 11.99
CA ASP A 5 -13.79 -2.58 10.70
C ASP A 5 -14.55 -1.92 9.54
N ASP A 6 -15.89 -1.90 9.55
CA ASP A 6 -16.73 -1.20 8.57
C ASP A 6 -16.29 0.27 8.40
N ILE A 7 -16.06 0.94 9.53
CA ILE A 7 -15.60 2.34 9.56
C ILE A 7 -14.12 2.45 9.15
N GLY A 8 -13.31 1.42 9.41
CA GLY A 8 -11.93 1.32 8.95
C GLY A 8 -11.81 1.28 7.44
N TRP A 9 -12.67 0.50 6.80
CA TRP A 9 -12.75 0.45 5.34
C TRP A 9 -13.12 1.81 4.74
N ILE A 10 -14.08 2.51 5.34
CA ILE A 10 -14.46 3.87 4.92
C ILE A 10 -13.29 4.85 5.13
N SER A 11 -12.60 4.80 6.27
CA SER A 11 -11.45 5.66 6.56
C SER A 11 -10.32 5.46 5.54
N ILE A 12 -9.98 4.21 5.21
CA ILE A 12 -9.00 3.88 4.16
C ILE A 12 -9.42 4.46 2.82
N MET A 13 -10.68 4.25 2.41
CA MET A 13 -11.19 4.75 1.14
C MET A 13 -11.08 6.28 1.06
N LEU A 14 -11.50 6.99 2.11
CA LEU A 14 -11.45 8.45 2.19
C LEU A 14 -10.01 8.98 2.16
N ALA A 15 -9.10 8.38 2.95
CA ALA A 15 -7.70 8.77 2.97
C ALA A 15 -7.02 8.54 1.60
N ARG A 16 -7.30 7.41 0.94
CA ARG A 16 -6.84 7.17 -0.44
C ARG A 16 -7.42 8.19 -1.41
N GLY A 17 -8.70 8.52 -1.28
CA GLY A 17 -9.36 9.56 -2.07
C GLY A 17 -8.66 10.91 -1.94
N TYR A 18 -8.28 11.30 -0.72
CA TYR A 18 -7.47 12.50 -0.50
C TYR A 18 -6.11 12.41 -1.21
N LEU A 19 -5.37 11.31 -1.05
CA LEU A 19 -4.05 11.15 -1.69
C LEU A 19 -4.11 11.17 -3.23
N ILE A 20 -5.26 10.84 -3.81
CA ILE A 20 -5.49 10.90 -5.27
C ILE A 20 -5.90 12.31 -5.72
N THR A 21 -6.78 12.97 -4.97
CA THR A 21 -7.50 14.17 -5.45
C THR A 21 -7.05 15.48 -4.79
N GLY A 22 -6.41 15.41 -3.62
CA GLY A 22 -6.12 16.56 -2.78
C GLY A 22 -7.34 17.17 -2.08
N ASN A 23 -8.55 16.58 -2.20
CA ASN A 23 -9.76 17.14 -1.59
C ASN A 23 -9.72 17.01 -0.06
N ALA A 24 -9.54 18.14 0.64
CA ALA A 24 -9.41 18.21 2.09
C ALA A 24 -10.61 17.63 2.86
N ASP A 25 -11.82 17.65 2.30
CA ASP A 25 -13.00 17.08 2.95
C ASP A 25 -12.86 15.56 3.11
N LEU A 26 -12.22 14.89 2.15
CA LEU A 26 -11.96 13.44 2.24
C LEU A 26 -11.01 13.14 3.40
N LEU A 27 -9.95 13.94 3.58
CA LEU A 27 -9.01 13.77 4.69
C LEU A 27 -9.68 14.06 6.03
N TYR A 28 -10.49 15.12 6.12
CA TYR A 28 -11.26 15.43 7.32
C TYR A 28 -12.16 14.26 7.72
N ASN A 29 -12.90 13.69 6.75
CA ASN A 29 -13.81 12.57 7.01
C ASN A 29 -13.06 11.26 7.32
N ALA A 30 -11.87 11.04 6.73
CA ALA A 30 -11.03 9.89 7.10
C ALA A 30 -10.59 9.96 8.56
N ARG A 31 -10.30 11.17 9.05
CA ARG A 31 -9.83 11.45 10.40
C ARG A 31 -10.97 11.45 11.42
N VAL A 32 -11.78 12.51 11.43
CA VAL A 32 -12.61 12.88 12.59
C VAL A 32 -13.79 11.93 12.77
N PRO A 33 -14.68 11.73 11.79
CA PRO A 33 -15.82 10.82 11.95
C PRO A 33 -15.46 9.34 11.75
N CYS A 34 -14.23 9.00 11.36
CA CYS A 34 -13.82 7.60 11.19
C CYS A 34 -12.71 7.21 12.18
N PHE A 35 -11.45 7.56 11.89
CA PHE A 35 -10.31 7.08 12.68
C PHE A 35 -10.36 7.55 14.14
N ASP A 36 -10.52 8.85 14.38
CA ASP A 36 -10.49 9.45 15.72
C ASP A 36 -11.64 8.91 16.57
N MET A 37 -12.82 8.78 15.98
CA MET A 37 -13.99 8.18 16.61
C MET A 37 -13.73 6.71 16.99
N VAL A 38 -13.24 5.89 16.07
CA VAL A 38 -12.97 4.47 16.35
C VAL A 38 -11.83 4.31 17.35
N TRP A 39 -10.79 5.14 17.28
CA TRP A 39 -9.73 5.16 18.29
C TRP A 39 -10.31 5.43 19.68
N ALA A 40 -11.15 6.47 19.82
CA ALA A 40 -11.71 6.89 21.11
C ALA A 40 -12.65 5.85 21.74
N ARG A 41 -13.42 5.10 20.93
CA ARG A 41 -14.37 4.09 21.43
C ARG A 41 -13.83 2.66 21.42
N GLY A 42 -12.88 2.37 20.55
CA GLY A 42 -12.48 1.01 20.18
C GLY A 42 -11.18 0.55 20.79
N TRP A 43 -10.18 1.44 20.91
CA TRP A 43 -8.90 1.07 21.52
C TRP A 43 -9.09 0.80 23.02
N ASP A 44 -8.79 -0.41 23.45
CA ASP A 44 -8.99 -0.86 24.82
C ASP A 44 -7.74 -1.55 25.37
N THR A 45 -7.26 -1.10 26.54
CA THR A 45 -6.12 -1.71 27.23
C THR A 45 -6.53 -2.62 28.38
N GLN A 46 -7.82 -2.66 28.75
CA GLN A 46 -8.29 -3.51 29.85
C GLN A 46 -8.21 -4.99 29.49
N TYR A 47 -8.49 -5.35 28.23
CA TYR A 47 -8.45 -6.72 27.74
C TYR A 47 -7.38 -6.87 26.65
N ASN A 48 -6.62 -7.96 26.69
CA ASN A 48 -5.58 -8.29 25.69
C ASN A 48 -4.48 -7.20 25.51
N GLY A 49 -4.30 -6.29 26.48
CA GLY A 49 -3.19 -5.33 26.50
C GLY A 49 -3.21 -4.26 25.39
N GLY A 50 -4.36 -3.99 24.78
CA GLY A 50 -4.50 -3.06 23.66
C GLY A 50 -5.45 -3.58 22.59
N GLY A 51 -5.42 -2.95 21.42
CA GLY A 51 -6.20 -3.37 20.26
C GLY A 51 -7.60 -2.78 20.24
N ILE A 52 -8.15 -2.75 19.04
CA ILE A 52 -9.45 -2.20 18.71
C ILE A 52 -10.46 -3.34 18.69
N TRP A 53 -11.59 -3.17 19.39
CA TRP A 53 -12.72 -4.10 19.32
C TRP A 53 -13.24 -4.24 17.89
N GLU A 54 -13.65 -5.43 17.47
CA GLU A 54 -14.30 -5.60 16.17
C GLU A 54 -15.66 -4.91 16.18
N GLN A 55 -16.55 -5.40 17.04
CA GLN A 55 -17.79 -4.72 17.40
C GLN A 55 -17.67 -4.10 18.79
N GLN A 56 -18.22 -2.91 18.97
CA GLN A 56 -18.30 -2.27 20.27
C GLN A 56 -19.00 -3.18 21.28
N PRO A 57 -18.38 -3.50 22.43
CA PRO A 57 -18.91 -4.55 23.30
C PRO A 57 -20.30 -4.28 23.89
N ASN A 58 -20.68 -3.02 24.08
CA ASN A 58 -22.01 -2.62 24.52
C ASN A 58 -23.07 -2.72 23.40
N MET A 59 -22.63 -2.98 22.16
CA MET A 59 -23.47 -3.19 20.99
C MET A 59 -23.46 -4.65 20.51
N THR A 60 -22.64 -5.50 21.12
CA THR A 60 -22.61 -6.94 20.82
C THR A 60 -23.84 -7.64 21.41
N PRO A 61 -24.66 -8.33 20.60
CA PRO A 61 -25.84 -9.04 21.08
C PRO A 61 -25.49 -10.12 22.13
N PRO A 62 -26.38 -10.40 23.10
CA PRO A 62 -26.18 -11.48 24.05
C PRO A 62 -25.90 -12.82 23.36
N GLY A 63 -24.87 -13.52 23.82
CA GLY A 63 -24.46 -14.82 23.28
C GLY A 63 -23.52 -14.77 22.06
N GLN A 64 -23.19 -13.58 21.54
CA GLN A 64 -22.14 -13.41 20.54
C GLN A 64 -20.78 -13.16 21.18
N THR A 65 -19.73 -13.57 20.47
CA THR A 65 -18.34 -13.38 20.88
C THR A 65 -17.99 -11.89 20.89
N ILE A 66 -17.29 -11.46 21.94
CA ILE A 66 -16.68 -10.14 22.01
C ILE A 66 -15.18 -10.33 21.83
N ASP A 67 -14.66 -9.85 20.71
CA ASP A 67 -13.28 -10.03 20.30
C ASP A 67 -12.68 -8.81 19.62
N LYS A 68 -11.35 -8.83 19.52
CA LYS A 68 -10.56 -7.88 18.75
C LYS A 68 -10.02 -8.65 17.55
N GLN A 69 -10.39 -8.24 16.35
CA GLN A 69 -10.03 -8.96 15.13
C GLN A 69 -8.97 -8.24 14.31
N ALA A 70 -8.33 -9.00 13.43
CA ALA A 70 -7.38 -8.47 12.46
C ALA A 70 -8.03 -7.42 11.54
N LEU A 71 -9.32 -7.54 11.22
CA LEU A 71 -10.06 -6.59 10.39
C LEU A 71 -10.07 -5.18 11.00
N SER A 72 -10.67 -5.00 12.18
CA SER A 72 -10.69 -3.68 12.85
C SER A 72 -9.29 -3.11 13.10
N ASN A 73 -8.31 -3.94 13.46
CA ASN A 73 -6.98 -3.48 13.81
C ASN A 73 -6.14 -3.14 12.57
N ASN A 74 -6.02 -4.05 11.61
CA ASN A 74 -5.20 -3.82 10.42
C ASN A 74 -5.78 -2.70 9.54
N THR A 75 -7.11 -2.59 9.45
CA THR A 75 -7.75 -1.52 8.67
C THR A 75 -7.50 -0.15 9.31
N MET A 76 -7.66 -0.02 10.63
CA MET A 76 -7.36 1.23 11.33
C MET A 76 -5.88 1.58 11.29
N GLY A 77 -5.00 0.60 11.47
CA GLY A 77 -3.56 0.80 11.31
C GLY A 77 -3.19 1.34 9.93
N LYS A 78 -3.74 0.73 8.87
CA LYS A 78 -3.58 1.20 7.49
C LYS A 78 -4.18 2.58 7.26
N ALA A 79 -5.35 2.88 7.81
CA ALA A 79 -5.96 4.20 7.76
C ALA A 79 -5.06 5.26 8.39
N ALA A 80 -4.50 4.98 9.57
CA ALA A 80 -3.57 5.88 10.26
C ALA A 80 -2.32 6.16 9.42
N CYS A 81 -1.73 5.13 8.78
CA CYS A 81 -0.62 5.33 7.84
C CYS A 81 -0.99 6.27 6.70
N LEU A 82 -2.13 6.06 6.04
CA LEU A 82 -2.58 6.86 4.91
C LEU A 82 -2.90 8.31 5.31
N ILE A 83 -3.49 8.52 6.49
CA ILE A 83 -3.74 9.85 7.04
C ILE A 83 -2.41 10.56 7.29
N TYR A 84 -1.45 9.90 7.95
CA TYR A 84 -0.12 10.43 8.17
C TYR A 84 0.57 10.81 6.86
N MET A 85 0.48 9.95 5.83
CA MET A 85 1.03 10.28 4.51
C MET A 85 0.40 11.55 3.91
N GLY A 86 -0.86 11.83 4.26
CA GLY A 86 -1.58 13.00 3.77
C GLY A 86 -1.26 14.31 4.49
N ASN A 87 -0.95 14.27 5.79
CA ASN A 87 -0.82 15.49 6.59
C ASN A 87 0.43 15.59 7.49
N HIS A 88 1.23 14.54 7.58
CA HIS A 88 2.41 14.43 8.45
C HIS A 88 2.12 14.60 9.95
N ASP A 89 0.88 14.37 10.38
CA ASP A 89 0.48 14.47 11.78
C ASP A 89 0.97 13.24 12.55
N GLN A 90 2.00 13.46 13.37
CA GLN A 90 2.72 12.41 14.10
C GLN A 90 1.80 11.57 14.99
N TRP A 91 0.69 12.14 15.46
CA TRP A 91 -0.27 11.40 16.29
C TRP A 91 -0.80 10.15 15.56
N TYR A 92 -1.06 10.23 14.25
CA TYR A 92 -1.51 9.08 13.47
C TYR A 92 -0.41 8.04 13.25
N LEU A 93 0.85 8.47 13.03
CA LEU A 93 1.96 7.53 12.91
C LEU A 93 2.20 6.78 14.24
N ASP A 94 2.12 7.47 15.37
CA ASP A 94 2.25 6.85 16.69
C ASP A 94 1.15 5.80 16.91
N ARG A 95 -0.10 6.08 16.48
CA ARG A 95 -1.21 5.10 16.57
C ARG A 95 -1.03 3.94 15.59
N ALA A 96 -0.57 4.20 14.37
CA ALA A 96 -0.24 3.14 13.43
C ALA A 96 0.79 2.17 14.04
N ILE A 97 1.89 2.68 14.59
CA ILE A 97 2.92 1.86 15.24
C ILE A 97 2.33 1.10 16.44
N GLN A 98 1.50 1.75 17.26
CA GLN A 98 0.87 1.13 18.43
C GLN A 98 -0.07 -0.02 18.04
N ILE A 99 -0.91 0.18 17.03
CA ILE A 99 -1.83 -0.84 16.51
C ILE A 99 -1.05 -1.99 15.87
N TYR A 100 0.00 -1.69 15.10
CA TYR A 100 0.84 -2.71 14.48
C TYR A 100 1.52 -3.58 15.52
N ASN A 101 2.16 -2.98 16.53
CA ASN A 101 2.84 -3.73 17.58
C ASN A 101 1.87 -4.67 18.31
N TRP A 102 0.67 -4.20 18.61
CA TRP A 102 -0.37 -5.04 19.21
C TRP A 102 -0.81 -6.18 18.28
N SER A 103 -1.08 -5.87 17.01
CA SER A 103 -1.50 -6.87 16.01
C SER A 103 -0.41 -7.92 15.78
N ARG A 104 0.85 -7.48 15.70
CA ARG A 104 2.01 -8.35 15.56
C ARG A 104 2.20 -9.29 16.76
N ALA A 105 1.92 -8.81 17.97
CA ALA A 105 2.08 -9.59 19.19
C ALA A 105 0.94 -10.59 19.43
N ASN A 106 -0.29 -10.26 19.04
CA ASN A 106 -1.48 -11.04 19.38
C ASN A 106 -2.06 -11.84 18.21
N LEU A 107 -1.92 -11.32 16.98
CA LEU A 107 -2.64 -11.81 15.80
C LEU A 107 -1.71 -12.26 14.67
N TYR A 108 -0.40 -12.31 14.86
CA TYR A 108 0.54 -12.67 13.80
C TYR A 108 1.61 -13.64 14.29
N ASN A 109 1.80 -14.72 13.53
CA ASN A 109 2.87 -15.67 13.73
C ASN A 109 4.13 -15.22 12.97
N THR A 110 5.12 -14.69 13.68
CA THR A 110 6.36 -14.18 13.09
C THR A 110 7.22 -15.25 12.42
N SER A 111 7.04 -16.52 12.76
CA SER A 111 7.77 -17.64 12.14
C SER A 111 7.15 -18.09 10.82
N THR A 112 5.82 -18.08 10.71
CA THR A 112 5.11 -18.64 9.54
C THR A 112 4.50 -17.60 8.61
N GLY A 113 4.21 -16.39 9.10
CA GLY A 113 3.46 -15.37 8.36
C GLY A 113 1.94 -15.48 8.53
N HIS A 114 1.44 -16.42 9.32
CA HIS A 114 0.00 -16.58 9.56
C HIS A 114 -0.56 -15.41 10.39
N VAL A 115 -1.57 -14.74 9.86
CA VAL A 115 -2.39 -13.72 10.51
C VAL A 115 -3.67 -14.39 10.99
N TYR A 116 -3.86 -14.41 12.31
CA TYR A 116 -5.01 -15.00 12.98
C TYR A 116 -6.25 -14.12 12.78
N ASN A 117 -7.44 -14.71 12.98
CA ASN A 117 -8.69 -13.96 12.84
C ASN A 117 -8.84 -12.90 13.93
N GLY A 118 -8.60 -13.28 15.18
CA GLY A 118 -8.81 -12.38 16.32
C GLY A 118 -8.47 -13.02 17.65
N VAL A 119 -8.69 -12.25 18.72
CA VAL A 119 -8.55 -12.70 20.10
C VAL A 119 -9.78 -12.28 20.89
N GLU A 120 -10.39 -13.24 21.57
CA GLU A 120 -11.54 -13.01 22.43
C GLU A 120 -11.15 -12.24 23.69
N ARG A 121 -12.13 -11.60 24.32
CA ARG A 121 -11.96 -10.88 25.59
C ARG A 121 -11.29 -11.72 26.69
N ASN A 122 -11.54 -13.03 26.71
CA ASN A 122 -10.97 -13.98 27.68
C ASN A 122 -9.53 -14.42 27.33
N GLY A 123 -8.96 -13.95 26.20
CA GLY A 123 -7.61 -14.30 25.73
C GLY A 123 -7.53 -15.47 24.76
N VAL A 124 -8.65 -16.13 24.43
CA VAL A 124 -8.66 -17.22 23.45
C VAL A 124 -8.40 -16.67 22.04
N VAL A 125 -7.37 -17.19 21.39
CA VAL A 125 -6.98 -16.77 20.02
C VAL A 125 -7.72 -17.62 18.99
N ASN A 126 -8.46 -16.94 18.11
CA ASN A 126 -9.08 -17.55 16.95
C ASN A 126 -8.09 -17.57 15.78
N THR A 127 -7.51 -18.75 15.50
CA THR A 127 -6.53 -18.96 14.43
C THR A 127 -7.15 -19.28 13.07
N SER A 128 -8.44 -18.98 12.88
CA SER A 128 -9.12 -19.16 11.59
C SER A 128 -8.44 -18.35 10.49
N ARG A 129 -8.50 -18.92 9.29
CA ARG A 129 -7.71 -18.54 8.13
C ARG A 129 -8.55 -17.70 7.16
N ASN A 130 -8.13 -16.45 6.94
CA ASN A 130 -8.81 -15.51 6.06
C ASN A 130 -7.83 -14.78 5.14
N VAL A 131 -8.07 -14.79 3.83
CA VAL A 131 -7.15 -14.20 2.84
C VAL A 131 -7.08 -12.69 2.98
N TYR A 132 -8.20 -12.03 3.24
CA TYR A 132 -8.25 -10.59 3.48
C TYR A 132 -7.43 -10.17 4.72
N ASN A 133 -7.36 -11.00 5.78
CA ASN A 133 -6.53 -10.71 6.96
C ASN A 133 -5.04 -10.72 6.62
N GLN A 134 -4.61 -11.67 5.79
CA GLN A 134 -3.24 -11.73 5.29
C GLN A 134 -2.90 -10.50 4.44
N GLY A 135 -3.79 -10.13 3.52
CA GLY A 135 -3.63 -8.97 2.65
C GLY A 135 -3.58 -7.65 3.42
N THR A 136 -4.54 -7.41 4.29
CA THR A 136 -4.61 -6.18 5.10
C THR A 136 -3.39 -6.00 6.01
N PHE A 137 -2.97 -7.06 6.70
CA PHE A 137 -1.76 -7.01 7.53
C PHE A 137 -0.51 -6.72 6.68
N ALA A 138 -0.38 -7.40 5.53
CA ALA A 138 0.77 -7.19 4.64
C ALA A 138 0.82 -5.76 4.07
N ASP A 139 -0.32 -5.19 3.67
CA ASP A 139 -0.39 -3.82 3.15
C ASP A 139 -0.09 -2.81 4.27
N PHE A 140 -0.62 -3.04 5.48
CA PHE A 140 -0.32 -2.22 6.66
C PHE A 140 1.18 -2.24 7.01
N ALA A 141 1.78 -3.43 7.08
CA ALA A 141 3.23 -3.59 7.27
C ALA A 141 4.00 -2.87 6.14
N ASN A 142 3.61 -3.04 4.88
CA ASN A 142 4.26 -2.36 3.76
C ASN A 142 4.18 -0.84 3.92
N TYR A 143 3.03 -0.24 4.28
CA TYR A 143 2.95 1.21 4.53
C TYR A 143 3.89 1.67 5.66
N LEU A 144 4.00 0.92 6.75
CA LEU A 144 4.96 1.25 7.82
C LEU A 144 6.41 1.13 7.36
N TYR A 145 6.75 0.15 6.51
CA TYR A 145 8.07 0.13 5.86
C TYR A 145 8.26 1.36 4.98
N GLN A 146 7.25 1.72 4.18
CA GLN A 146 7.33 2.87 3.30
C GLN A 146 7.59 4.18 4.07
N ILE A 147 6.94 4.35 5.23
CA ILE A 147 7.06 5.52 6.11
C ILE A 147 8.37 5.51 6.90
N THR A 148 8.74 4.38 7.51
CA THR A 148 9.80 4.35 8.53
C THR A 148 11.15 3.84 8.02
N GLY A 149 11.18 3.11 6.92
CA GLY A 149 12.35 2.40 6.43
C GLY A 149 12.76 1.20 7.29
N ASN A 150 12.02 0.87 8.36
CA ASN A 150 12.36 -0.26 9.23
C ASN A 150 12.07 -1.60 8.53
N VAL A 151 13.14 -2.34 8.23
CA VAL A 151 13.11 -3.60 7.49
C VAL A 151 12.28 -4.71 8.14
N MET A 152 12.01 -4.64 9.46
CA MET A 152 11.10 -5.57 10.13
C MET A 152 9.73 -5.60 9.45
N TYR A 153 9.18 -4.43 9.12
CA TYR A 153 7.88 -4.32 8.49
C TYR A 153 7.88 -4.92 7.07
N TYR A 154 8.95 -4.70 6.30
CA TYR A 154 9.13 -5.34 5.00
C TYR A 154 9.13 -6.87 5.10
N ASN A 155 9.90 -7.41 6.05
CA ASN A 155 10.01 -8.85 6.27
C ASN A 155 8.68 -9.48 6.70
N ASP A 156 7.92 -8.79 7.54
CA ASP A 156 6.60 -9.25 7.97
C ASP A 156 5.57 -9.18 6.85
N ALA A 157 5.54 -8.10 6.06
CA ALA A 157 4.70 -7.99 4.87
C ALA A 157 4.97 -9.14 3.89
N LYS A 158 6.25 -9.37 3.58
CA LYS A 158 6.69 -10.46 2.69
C LYS A 158 6.22 -11.82 3.18
N ARG A 159 6.44 -12.12 4.47
CA ARG A 159 6.10 -13.42 5.04
C ARG A 159 4.59 -13.64 5.08
N ALA A 160 3.80 -12.61 5.38
CA ALA A 160 2.34 -12.68 5.33
C ALA A 160 1.81 -12.92 3.89
N LEU A 161 2.46 -12.34 2.89
CA LEU A 161 2.14 -12.59 1.47
C LEU A 161 2.54 -14.00 1.02
N ASP A 162 3.69 -14.50 1.47
CA ASP A 162 4.19 -15.82 1.12
C ASP A 162 3.42 -16.95 1.81
N TYR A 163 2.92 -16.72 3.03
CA TYR A 163 2.12 -17.71 3.78
C TYR A 163 0.92 -18.24 2.99
N ILE A 164 0.32 -17.33 2.22
CA ILE A 164 -0.84 -17.58 1.39
C ILE A 164 -0.51 -18.54 0.23
N LYS A 165 0.72 -18.57 -0.28
CA LYS A 165 1.17 -19.47 -1.37
C LYS A 165 1.26 -20.96 -0.99
N GLY A 166 0.91 -21.34 0.24
CA GLY A 166 0.85 -22.74 0.67
C GLY A 166 -0.32 -23.51 0.02
N PRO A 167 -0.21 -24.84 -0.14
CA PRO A 167 -1.18 -25.67 -0.88
C PRO A 167 -2.59 -25.71 -0.25
N SER A 168 -2.75 -25.29 1.00
CA SER A 168 -4.04 -25.30 1.72
C SER A 168 -4.98 -24.15 1.36
N TRP A 169 -4.54 -23.17 0.57
CA TRP A 169 -5.35 -21.99 0.20
C TRP A 169 -5.93 -22.08 -1.20
N TYR A 170 -5.45 -23.03 -2.01
CA TYR A 170 -5.57 -23.00 -3.46
C TYR A 170 -5.82 -24.36 -4.10
N ASN A 171 -6.36 -24.29 -5.30
CA ASN A 171 -6.30 -25.38 -6.26
C ASN A 171 -5.24 -25.03 -7.30
N ASP A 172 -4.11 -25.73 -7.27
CA ASP A 172 -2.96 -25.53 -8.17
C ASP A 172 -2.45 -24.08 -8.25
N GLY A 173 -2.45 -23.37 -7.12
CA GLY A 173 -1.97 -21.98 -7.02
C GLY A 173 -2.95 -20.92 -7.52
N ILE A 174 -4.15 -21.31 -7.95
CA ILE A 174 -5.25 -20.40 -8.26
C ILE A 174 -6.10 -20.18 -7.01
N MET A 175 -6.39 -18.91 -6.73
CA MET A 175 -7.27 -18.46 -5.66
C MET A 175 -8.61 -19.20 -5.75
N THR A 176 -8.83 -20.05 -4.75
CA THR A 176 -10.08 -20.76 -4.53
C THR A 176 -10.67 -20.28 -3.22
N GLY A 177 -11.83 -19.63 -3.27
CA GLY A 177 -12.51 -19.18 -2.07
C GLY A 177 -13.36 -17.95 -2.32
N GLY A 178 -14.16 -17.60 -1.32
CA GLY A 178 -14.99 -16.40 -1.31
C GLY A 178 -16.47 -16.65 -1.57
N GLY A 179 -16.83 -17.69 -2.33
CA GLY A 179 -18.23 -17.95 -2.68
C GLY A 179 -18.87 -16.69 -3.25
N THR A 180 -19.68 -16.01 -2.44
CA THR A 180 -20.44 -14.81 -2.79
C THR A 180 -19.88 -13.49 -2.25
N ASN A 181 -18.72 -13.46 -1.58
CA ASN A 181 -18.22 -12.27 -0.86
C ASN A 181 -16.77 -11.89 -1.25
N THR A 182 -16.35 -10.70 -0.84
CA THR A 182 -14.95 -10.22 -0.90
C THR A 182 -14.04 -11.19 -0.15
N TRP A 183 -12.98 -11.66 -0.79
CA TRP A 183 -12.12 -12.69 -0.21
C TRP A 183 -10.64 -12.41 -0.43
N SER A 184 -10.26 -12.17 -1.67
CA SER A 184 -8.85 -12.04 -2.10
C SER A 184 -8.48 -10.67 -2.65
N ASP A 185 -9.43 -9.73 -2.76
CA ASP A 185 -9.19 -8.39 -3.30
C ASP A 185 -8.17 -7.59 -2.48
N GLU A 186 -8.26 -7.62 -1.16
CA GLU A 186 -7.29 -6.95 -0.28
C GLU A 186 -5.90 -7.58 -0.37
N TYR A 187 -5.83 -8.90 -0.57
CA TYR A 187 -4.57 -9.57 -0.80
C TYR A 187 -3.96 -9.18 -2.14
N ALA A 188 -4.75 -9.18 -3.23
CA ALA A 188 -4.28 -8.78 -4.55
C ALA A 188 -3.73 -7.33 -4.53
N ARG A 189 -4.43 -6.44 -3.83
CA ARG A 189 -3.99 -5.06 -3.62
C ARG A 189 -2.68 -4.97 -2.83
N ALA A 190 -2.59 -5.67 -1.70
CA ALA A 190 -1.40 -5.72 -0.87
C ALA A 190 -0.19 -6.25 -1.64
N LEU A 191 -0.38 -7.33 -2.40
CA LEU A 191 0.64 -7.91 -3.27
C LEU A 191 1.12 -6.89 -4.31
N GLY A 192 0.19 -6.23 -4.99
CA GLY A 192 0.51 -5.23 -6.00
C GLY A 192 1.29 -4.05 -5.43
N HIS A 193 0.86 -3.51 -4.28
CA HIS A 193 1.60 -2.46 -3.57
C HIS A 193 2.99 -2.93 -3.14
N PHE A 194 3.09 -4.09 -2.48
CA PHE A 194 4.36 -4.64 -2.03
C PHE A 194 5.35 -4.87 -3.19
N CYS A 195 4.86 -5.41 -4.31
CA CYS A 195 5.69 -5.65 -5.48
C CYS A 195 6.14 -4.36 -6.17
N ARG A 196 5.21 -3.40 -6.31
CA ARG A 196 5.48 -2.07 -6.85
C ARG A 196 6.52 -1.34 -6.02
N ASP A 197 6.29 -1.24 -4.71
CA ASP A 197 7.08 -0.39 -3.83
C ASP A 197 8.48 -0.97 -3.59
N ASN A 198 8.59 -2.31 -3.56
CA ASN A 198 9.81 -3.01 -3.14
C ASN A 198 10.50 -3.80 -4.27
N ARG A 199 10.13 -3.56 -5.54
CA ARG A 199 10.71 -4.20 -6.73
C ARG A 199 10.61 -5.73 -6.73
N GLN A 200 9.50 -6.27 -6.22
CA GLN A 200 9.32 -7.72 -6.04
C GLN A 200 8.56 -8.41 -7.18
N TRP A 201 8.26 -7.71 -8.29
CA TRP A 201 7.56 -8.35 -9.40
C TRP A 201 8.28 -9.58 -9.95
N ALA A 202 9.62 -9.61 -9.99
CA ALA A 202 10.35 -10.82 -10.39
C ALA A 202 9.99 -12.07 -9.54
N THR A 203 9.63 -11.89 -8.27
CA THR A 203 9.28 -12.96 -7.33
C THR A 203 7.82 -13.39 -7.42
N TYR A 204 6.91 -12.46 -7.71
CA TYR A 204 5.46 -12.70 -7.59
C TYR A 204 4.69 -12.66 -8.91
N HIS A 205 5.29 -12.14 -10.00
CA HIS A 205 4.59 -11.85 -11.25
C HIS A 205 3.92 -13.09 -11.87
N SER A 206 4.66 -14.20 -12.01
CA SER A 206 4.12 -15.42 -12.62
C SER A 206 2.87 -15.94 -11.91
N TRP A 207 2.90 -15.94 -10.58
CA TRP A 207 1.79 -16.38 -9.76
C TRP A 207 0.61 -15.40 -9.79
N ALA A 208 0.89 -14.09 -9.80
CA ALA A 208 -0.15 -13.08 -9.91
C ALA A 208 -0.86 -13.11 -11.27
N VAL A 209 -0.09 -13.27 -12.36
CA VAL A 209 -0.62 -13.42 -13.71
C VAL A 209 -1.45 -14.69 -13.86
N ALA A 210 -1.04 -15.80 -13.25
CA ALA A 210 -1.84 -17.02 -13.26
C ALA A 210 -3.25 -16.79 -12.67
N ASN A 211 -3.33 -16.08 -11.54
CA ASN A 211 -4.60 -15.72 -10.91
C ASN A 211 -5.43 -14.73 -11.74
N ALA A 212 -4.80 -13.68 -12.27
CA ALA A 212 -5.47 -12.71 -13.14
C ALA A 212 -6.02 -13.35 -14.42
N ASN A 213 -5.25 -14.24 -15.05
CA ASN A 213 -5.67 -14.99 -16.24
C ASN A 213 -6.81 -15.96 -15.91
N ALA A 214 -6.74 -16.67 -14.77
CA ALA A 214 -7.82 -17.54 -14.33
C ALA A 214 -9.12 -16.75 -14.10
N ALA A 215 -9.04 -15.62 -13.42
CA ALA A 215 -10.19 -14.73 -13.23
C ALA A 215 -10.77 -14.26 -14.58
N TRP A 216 -9.92 -13.82 -15.51
CA TRP A 216 -10.37 -13.38 -16.83
C TRP A 216 -11.02 -14.49 -17.65
N ALA A 217 -10.47 -15.72 -17.58
CA ALA A 217 -10.97 -16.87 -18.32
C ALA A 217 -12.33 -17.38 -17.82
N ARG A 218 -12.68 -17.13 -16.55
CA ARG A 218 -13.95 -17.58 -15.95
C ARG A 218 -15.08 -16.55 -15.99
N ARG A 219 -14.82 -15.41 -16.61
CA ARG A 219 -15.76 -14.31 -16.80
C ARG A 219 -17.04 -14.73 -17.54
N ARG A 220 -18.19 -14.14 -17.18
CA ARG A 220 -19.38 -14.13 -18.07
C ARG A 220 -19.27 -13.01 -19.10
N THR A 221 -19.63 -13.29 -20.35
CA THR A 221 -19.30 -12.42 -21.49
C THR A 221 -20.27 -11.30 -21.76
N ASP A 222 -21.50 -11.41 -21.28
CA ASP A 222 -22.54 -10.41 -21.37
C ASP A 222 -22.27 -9.14 -20.54
N TYR A 223 -21.69 -9.29 -19.34
CA TYR A 223 -21.37 -8.17 -18.44
C TYR A 223 -19.88 -7.95 -18.19
N ASN A 224 -19.01 -8.81 -18.73
CA ASN A 224 -17.57 -8.79 -18.49
C ASN A 224 -17.15 -8.86 -17.00
N ILE A 225 -17.84 -9.66 -16.19
CA ILE A 225 -17.58 -9.82 -14.75
C ILE A 225 -17.24 -11.27 -14.37
N THR A 226 -16.43 -11.44 -13.33
CA THR A 226 -15.98 -12.76 -12.81
C THR A 226 -16.26 -12.85 -11.31
N TRP A 227 -16.76 -13.98 -10.81
CA TRP A 227 -17.00 -14.18 -9.39
C TRP A 227 -15.66 -14.46 -8.66
N SER A 228 -15.63 -14.34 -7.33
CA SER A 228 -14.41 -14.55 -6.53
C SER A 228 -13.78 -15.94 -6.66
N ASN A 229 -14.50 -16.95 -7.16
CA ASN A 229 -13.94 -18.27 -7.44
C ASN A 229 -13.39 -18.38 -8.87
N PHE A 230 -12.08 -18.27 -9.04
CA PHE A 230 -11.42 -18.29 -10.36
C PHE A 230 -11.24 -19.70 -10.96
N THR A 231 -11.73 -20.74 -10.29
CA THR A 231 -11.69 -22.12 -10.80
C THR A 231 -13.00 -22.60 -11.40
N GLN A 232 -14.07 -21.80 -11.27
CA GLN A 232 -15.41 -22.13 -11.76
C GLN A 232 -15.88 -21.06 -12.74
N GLN A 233 -16.61 -21.48 -13.78
CA GLN A 233 -17.23 -20.53 -14.70
C GLN A 233 -18.23 -19.66 -13.95
N THR A 234 -18.14 -18.35 -14.11
CA THR A 234 -19.13 -17.41 -13.59
C THR A 234 -20.52 -17.74 -14.15
N PRO A 235 -21.53 -17.96 -13.30
CA PRO A 235 -22.91 -18.18 -13.72
C PRO A 235 -23.51 -17.00 -14.50
N VAL A 236 -24.42 -17.31 -15.43
CA VAL A 236 -25.17 -16.32 -16.22
C VAL A 236 -26.53 -15.99 -15.57
N ASP A 237 -26.69 -16.28 -14.28
CA ASP A 237 -27.91 -15.97 -13.52
C ASP A 237 -28.07 -14.46 -13.25
N ASN A 238 -29.17 -14.07 -12.60
CA ASN A 238 -29.42 -12.69 -12.19
C ASN A 238 -28.98 -12.40 -10.75
N GLU A 239 -28.17 -13.26 -10.11
CA GLU A 239 -27.68 -13.04 -8.75
C GLU A 239 -26.42 -12.15 -8.73
N ILE A 240 -26.58 -10.93 -9.23
CA ILE A 240 -25.51 -9.94 -9.31
C ILE A 240 -25.44 -9.19 -7.98
N ILE A 241 -24.60 -9.68 -7.06
CA ILE A 241 -24.27 -8.98 -5.81
C ILE A 241 -22.89 -8.33 -5.99
N THR A 242 -22.81 -7.01 -5.74
CA THR A 242 -21.65 -6.16 -6.07
C THR A 242 -20.32 -6.67 -5.51
N ASN A 243 -20.34 -7.27 -4.32
CA ASN A 243 -19.14 -7.79 -3.66
C ASN A 243 -18.55 -9.04 -4.34
N ARG A 244 -19.32 -9.76 -5.18
CA ARG A 244 -18.90 -11.02 -5.83
C ARG A 244 -17.81 -10.84 -6.87
N PHE A 245 -17.62 -9.64 -7.41
CA PHE A 245 -16.66 -9.38 -8.50
C PHE A 245 -15.49 -8.46 -8.12
N CYS A 246 -15.44 -7.95 -6.89
CA CYS A 246 -14.36 -7.10 -6.40
C CYS A 246 -12.99 -7.80 -6.45
N ASP A 247 -12.95 -9.09 -6.16
CA ASP A 247 -11.74 -9.92 -6.22
C ASP A 247 -11.12 -9.89 -7.61
N ALA A 248 -11.89 -10.24 -8.64
CA ALA A 248 -11.41 -10.26 -10.02
C ALA A 248 -10.93 -8.87 -10.46
N ALA A 249 -11.68 -7.82 -10.11
CA ALA A 249 -11.30 -6.44 -10.41
C ALA A 249 -9.95 -6.07 -9.78
N ALA A 250 -9.72 -6.42 -8.51
CA ALA A 250 -8.46 -6.16 -7.82
C ALA A 250 -7.30 -6.95 -8.45
N TRP A 251 -7.49 -8.22 -8.76
CA TRP A 251 -6.45 -9.03 -9.42
C TRP A 251 -6.04 -8.48 -10.77
N LEU A 252 -7.00 -8.05 -11.59
CA LEU A 252 -6.74 -7.44 -12.90
C LEU A 252 -6.11 -6.05 -12.77
N GLN A 253 -6.51 -5.27 -11.76
CA GLN A 253 -6.01 -3.91 -11.54
C GLN A 253 -4.56 -3.90 -11.01
N PHE A 254 -4.23 -4.81 -10.10
CA PHE A 254 -2.95 -4.80 -9.39
C PHE A 254 -1.90 -5.74 -9.98
N THR A 255 -2.25 -6.55 -11.00
CA THR A 255 -1.31 -7.43 -11.71
C THR A 255 -0.91 -6.82 -13.05
N PRO A 256 0.35 -6.41 -13.24
CA PRO A 256 0.79 -5.88 -14.54
C PRO A 256 0.96 -7.03 -15.54
N VAL A 257 0.58 -6.77 -16.80
CA VAL A 257 0.69 -7.75 -17.90
C VAL A 257 2.13 -8.22 -18.08
N ASN A 258 3.07 -7.28 -18.10
CA ASN A 258 4.50 -7.55 -18.16
C ASN A 258 5.16 -7.20 -16.84
N ILE A 259 6.29 -7.83 -16.53
CA ILE A 259 7.14 -7.41 -15.39
C ILE A 259 7.52 -5.94 -15.61
N PRO A 260 7.16 -5.03 -14.68
CA PRO A 260 7.54 -3.62 -14.81
C PRO A 260 9.05 -3.44 -14.79
N SER A 261 9.52 -2.34 -15.39
CA SER A 261 10.93 -1.93 -15.32
C SER A 261 11.44 -1.92 -13.87
N ASN A 262 12.71 -2.26 -13.67
CA ASN A 262 13.38 -2.22 -12.37
C ASN A 262 13.49 -0.80 -11.78
N ILE A 263 13.14 0.23 -12.56
CA ILE A 263 13.03 1.63 -12.12
C ILE A 263 11.81 1.84 -11.22
N TRP A 264 10.77 1.00 -11.28
CA TRP A 264 9.62 1.13 -10.39
C TRP A 264 10.01 1.03 -8.90
N GLY A 265 9.24 1.68 -8.04
CA GLY A 265 9.36 1.53 -6.58
C GLY A 265 10.39 2.44 -5.94
N ARG A 266 10.86 2.05 -4.75
CA ARG A 266 11.80 2.81 -3.92
C ARG A 266 13.22 2.76 -4.48
N HIS A 267 13.85 3.93 -4.62
CA HIS A 267 15.24 4.10 -5.02
C HIS A 267 15.90 5.27 -4.29
N THR A 268 17.22 5.16 -4.11
CA THR A 268 18.09 6.31 -3.94
C THR A 268 18.57 6.75 -5.31
N ILE A 269 18.62 8.07 -5.57
CA ILE A 269 19.14 8.63 -6.82
C ILE A 269 20.54 9.19 -6.53
N VAL A 270 21.59 8.51 -6.98
CA VAL A 270 23.00 8.81 -6.62
C VAL A 270 23.81 9.25 -7.82
N GLY A 271 24.36 10.47 -7.76
CA GLY A 271 25.10 11.08 -8.86
C GLY A 271 26.49 10.47 -8.98
N LEU A 272 27.16 10.68 -10.12
CA LEU A 272 28.54 10.20 -10.31
C LEU A 272 29.55 10.74 -9.28
N ASN A 273 29.20 11.83 -8.59
CA ASN A 273 29.97 12.38 -7.47
C ASN A 273 29.65 11.70 -6.12
N ASN A 274 28.92 10.59 -6.11
CA ASN A 274 28.45 9.85 -4.93
C ASN A 274 27.56 10.68 -3.97
N MET A 275 26.94 11.74 -4.46
CA MET A 275 25.93 12.49 -3.70
C MET A 275 24.52 12.03 -4.09
N ALA A 276 23.62 11.96 -3.10
CA ALA A 276 22.23 11.59 -3.31
C ALA A 276 21.33 12.82 -3.49
N ILE A 277 20.26 12.67 -4.28
CA ILE A 277 19.14 13.62 -4.28
C ILE A 277 18.43 13.53 -2.93
N ASP A 278 18.37 14.66 -2.22
CA ASP A 278 17.92 14.76 -0.84
C ASP A 278 16.80 15.80 -0.70
N SER A 279 15.66 15.40 -0.16
CA SER A 279 14.48 16.26 0.06
C SER A 279 14.62 17.18 1.28
N THR A 280 15.74 17.11 2.00
CA THR A 280 16.08 17.79 3.26
C THR A 280 15.24 17.39 4.47
N GLY A 281 14.36 16.38 4.33
CA GLY A 281 13.44 15.94 5.39
C GLY A 281 12.31 16.93 5.66
N LEU A 282 12.23 18.02 4.90
CA LEU A 282 11.13 18.98 4.98
C LEU A 282 9.87 18.42 4.30
N THR A 283 8.71 18.80 4.80
CA THR A 283 7.40 18.32 4.31
C THR A 283 6.52 19.44 3.76
N ALA A 284 7.02 20.68 3.69
CA ALA A 284 6.28 21.81 3.13
C ALA A 284 6.46 21.90 1.60
N ASN A 285 5.45 22.43 0.91
CA ASN A 285 5.60 22.85 -0.48
C ASN A 285 6.71 23.91 -0.62
N ASN A 286 7.35 23.98 -1.79
CA ASN A 286 8.51 24.85 -2.06
C ASN A 286 9.78 24.52 -1.26
N SER A 287 9.82 23.41 -0.52
CA SER A 287 11.07 22.99 0.11
C SER A 287 12.08 22.56 -0.96
N VAL A 288 13.34 22.97 -0.76
CA VAL A 288 14.43 22.72 -1.71
C VAL A 288 14.80 21.23 -1.74
N VAL A 289 15.12 20.74 -2.94
CA VAL A 289 15.82 19.47 -3.14
C VAL A 289 17.27 19.77 -3.45
N LYS A 290 18.20 19.08 -2.78
CA LYS A 290 19.65 19.32 -2.93
C LYS A 290 20.41 18.02 -3.14
N LEU A 291 21.69 18.15 -3.48
CA LEU A 291 22.63 17.06 -3.36
C LEU A 291 23.17 17.00 -1.93
N TRP A 292 23.22 15.81 -1.35
CA TRP A 292 23.81 15.58 -0.03
C TRP A 292 24.60 14.27 0.02
N GLY A 293 25.41 14.08 1.07
CA GLY A 293 26.14 12.83 1.27
C GLY A 293 25.17 11.65 1.37
N LEU A 294 25.49 10.56 0.69
CA LEU A 294 24.68 9.34 0.67
C LEU A 294 24.52 8.75 2.09
N GLY A 295 23.29 8.44 2.47
CA GLY A 295 22.94 7.82 3.74
C GLY A 295 21.62 7.02 3.68
N PRO A 296 21.26 6.30 4.75
CA PRO A 296 20.09 5.41 4.76
C PRO A 296 18.77 6.12 5.05
N SER A 297 18.75 7.45 5.09
CA SER A 297 17.62 8.22 5.61
C SER A 297 16.50 8.39 4.57
N GLN A 298 15.25 8.42 5.05
CA GLN A 298 14.07 8.45 4.19
C GLN A 298 13.96 9.68 3.28
N ASN A 299 14.62 10.79 3.62
CA ASN A 299 14.70 11.99 2.79
C ASN A 299 15.54 11.79 1.52
N GLN A 300 16.27 10.68 1.38
CA GLN A 300 16.98 10.31 0.15
C GLN A 300 16.28 9.19 -0.63
N ILE A 301 15.16 8.67 -0.13
CA ILE A 301 14.40 7.63 -0.80
C ILE A 301 13.26 8.24 -1.60
N TRP A 302 13.20 7.87 -2.87
CA TRP A 302 12.23 8.33 -3.85
C TRP A 302 11.50 7.14 -4.46
N ASN A 303 10.18 7.24 -4.57
CA ASN A 303 9.35 6.23 -5.20
C ASN A 303 8.98 6.62 -6.62
N PHE A 304 9.29 5.73 -7.55
CA PHE A 304 9.07 5.88 -8.98
C PHE A 304 7.81 5.14 -9.41
N SER A 305 6.95 5.83 -10.15
CA SER A 305 5.77 5.22 -10.79
C SER A 305 5.64 5.74 -12.23
N GLN A 306 5.40 4.84 -13.16
CA GLN A 306 5.33 5.18 -14.58
C GLN A 306 3.92 5.61 -14.98
N ASN A 307 3.84 6.68 -15.77
CA ASN A 307 2.65 7.18 -16.41
C ASN A 307 2.42 6.47 -17.77
N SER A 308 1.22 6.60 -18.33
CA SER A 308 0.86 5.99 -19.61
C SER A 308 1.64 6.53 -20.82
N ASP A 309 2.25 7.72 -20.70
CA ASP A 309 3.11 8.34 -21.70
C ASP A 309 4.60 7.97 -21.54
N ASN A 310 4.90 6.96 -20.72
CA ASN A 310 6.23 6.51 -20.32
C ASN A 310 7.05 7.49 -19.46
N SER A 311 6.52 8.66 -19.11
CA SER A 311 7.13 9.51 -18.09
C SER A 311 6.97 8.89 -16.69
N TRP A 312 7.70 9.41 -15.72
CA TRP A 312 7.77 8.93 -14.35
C TRP A 312 7.36 10.04 -13.40
N ASN A 313 6.56 9.68 -12.40
CA ASN A 313 6.42 10.48 -11.18
C ASN A 313 7.49 10.00 -10.20
N ILE A 314 8.19 10.95 -9.58
CA ILE A 314 9.24 10.71 -8.59
C ILE A 314 8.78 11.38 -7.29
N VAL A 315 8.44 10.57 -6.28
CA VAL A 315 7.81 11.06 -5.04
C VAL A 315 8.70 10.76 -3.84
N SER A 316 8.99 11.76 -3.01
CA SER A 316 9.80 11.58 -1.81
C SER A 316 9.06 10.71 -0.79
N GLN A 317 9.75 9.73 -0.21
CA GLN A 317 9.22 8.89 0.87
C GLN A 317 9.16 9.60 2.22
N SER A 318 9.89 10.71 2.40
CA SER A 318 9.82 11.48 3.64
C SER A 318 8.64 12.45 3.67
N SER A 319 8.24 12.98 2.51
CA SER A 319 7.24 14.06 2.44
C SER A 319 5.99 13.73 1.64
N TRP A 320 6.00 12.64 0.86
CA TRP A 320 4.93 12.27 -0.09
C TRP A 320 4.66 13.32 -1.16
N LYS A 321 5.62 14.21 -1.39
CA LYS A 321 5.59 15.25 -2.42
C LYS A 321 6.39 14.84 -3.64
N SER A 322 5.98 15.35 -4.80
CA SER A 322 6.63 15.09 -6.08
C SER A 322 7.88 15.96 -6.24
N LEU A 323 8.90 15.40 -6.87
CA LEU A 323 10.02 16.15 -7.44
C LEU A 323 9.46 17.08 -8.53
N ASP A 324 9.68 18.39 -8.39
CA ASP A 324 8.95 19.40 -9.14
C ASP A 324 9.89 20.51 -9.65
N VAL A 325 9.70 20.86 -10.93
CA VAL A 325 10.30 22.05 -11.53
C VAL A 325 9.43 23.27 -11.17
N PRO A 326 9.91 24.20 -10.33
CA PRO A 326 9.07 25.28 -9.80
C PRO A 326 8.49 26.13 -10.93
N GLY A 327 7.16 26.22 -10.97
CA GLY A 327 6.42 26.97 -11.99
C GLY A 327 6.63 26.48 -13.43
N GLY A 328 7.22 25.30 -13.63
CA GLY A 328 7.59 24.79 -14.96
C GLY A 328 8.68 25.60 -15.65
N SER A 329 9.56 26.26 -14.89
CA SER A 329 10.68 27.06 -15.42
C SER A 329 11.55 26.25 -16.39
N THR A 330 11.94 26.88 -17.50
CA THR A 330 12.87 26.31 -18.50
C THR A 330 14.27 26.93 -18.40
N ALA A 331 14.51 27.75 -17.38
CA ALA A 331 15.79 28.44 -17.20
C ALA A 331 16.86 27.47 -16.66
N ASN A 332 18.07 27.56 -17.21
CA ASN A 332 19.22 26.80 -16.71
C ASN A 332 19.53 27.18 -15.25
N GLY A 333 19.91 26.19 -14.44
CA GLY A 333 20.21 26.39 -13.02
C GLY A 333 18.97 26.56 -12.13
N THR A 334 17.77 26.29 -12.65
CA THR A 334 16.56 26.24 -11.83
C THR A 334 16.72 25.21 -10.71
N ASN A 335 16.58 25.64 -9.46
CA ASN A 335 16.58 24.74 -8.31
C ASN A 335 15.29 23.91 -8.29
N ILE A 336 15.45 22.59 -8.19
CA ILE A 336 14.32 21.67 -8.06
C ILE A 336 13.76 21.72 -6.63
N ILE A 337 12.45 21.62 -6.51
CA ILE A 337 11.73 21.62 -5.24
C ILE A 337 10.90 20.35 -5.08
N GLN A 338 10.26 20.26 -3.92
CA GLN A 338 9.15 19.34 -3.70
C GLN A 338 7.82 20.09 -3.65
N TRP A 339 6.80 19.51 -4.27
CA TRP A 339 5.46 20.06 -4.32
C TRP A 339 4.39 18.99 -4.22
N THR A 340 3.19 19.36 -3.75
CA THR A 340 2.02 18.48 -3.76
C THR A 340 1.85 17.83 -5.14
N PRO A 341 1.65 16.50 -5.24
CA PRO A 341 1.47 15.84 -6.53
C PRO A 341 0.29 16.44 -7.31
N THR A 342 0.56 17.11 -8.42
CA THR A 342 -0.43 17.66 -9.36
C THR A 342 -0.49 16.86 -10.66
N ARG A 343 0.52 16.01 -10.92
CA ARG A 343 0.69 15.25 -12.19
C ARG A 343 0.85 16.15 -13.42
N GLY A 344 1.14 17.44 -13.19
CA GLY A 344 1.46 18.41 -14.23
C GLY A 344 2.77 18.08 -14.95
N SER A 345 3.00 18.70 -16.11
CA SER A 345 4.20 18.48 -16.93
C SER A 345 5.49 18.75 -16.17
N ASN A 346 5.49 19.71 -15.25
CA ASN A 346 6.62 20.08 -14.40
C ASN A 346 6.94 19.04 -13.30
N GLN A 347 6.14 17.97 -13.16
CA GLN A 347 6.36 16.83 -12.26
C GLN A 347 6.56 15.50 -13.02
N ARG A 348 6.62 15.56 -14.37
CA ARG A 348 6.85 14.39 -15.23
C ARG A 348 8.31 14.29 -15.60
N TRP A 349 8.92 13.14 -15.32
CA TRP A 349 10.34 12.91 -15.54
C TRP A 349 10.56 11.77 -16.53
N TRP A 350 11.48 11.92 -17.45
CA TRP A 350 11.93 10.87 -18.34
C TRP A 350 13.21 10.28 -17.80
N VAL A 351 13.30 8.95 -17.82
CA VAL A 351 14.41 8.21 -17.24
C VAL A 351 14.96 7.28 -18.31
N ASP A 352 16.11 7.65 -18.88
CA ASP A 352 16.75 6.91 -19.96
C ASP A 352 17.98 6.17 -19.43
N GLN A 353 17.97 4.84 -19.53
CA GLN A 353 19.17 4.05 -19.24
C GLN A 353 20.24 4.28 -20.31
N GLN A 354 21.47 4.52 -19.87
CA GLN A 354 22.64 4.75 -20.70
C GLN A 354 23.41 3.42 -20.93
N PRO A 355 24.25 3.33 -21.98
CA PRO A 355 25.02 2.11 -22.28
C PRO A 355 25.97 1.65 -21.16
N ASP A 356 26.40 2.57 -20.31
CA ASP A 356 27.27 2.29 -19.16
C ASP A 356 26.50 1.86 -17.90
N GLY A 357 25.18 1.71 -18.00
CA GLY A 357 24.28 1.35 -16.90
C GLY A 357 23.85 2.51 -16.02
N THR A 358 24.30 3.75 -16.30
CA THR A 358 23.79 4.95 -15.62
C THR A 358 22.42 5.35 -16.18
N TYR A 359 21.76 6.32 -15.55
CA TYR A 359 20.48 6.86 -15.99
C TYR A 359 20.57 8.37 -16.20
N ARG A 360 19.90 8.86 -17.25
CA ARG A 360 19.61 10.28 -17.44
C ARG A 360 18.18 10.53 -16.97
N ILE A 361 18.00 11.44 -16.01
CA ILE A 361 16.69 11.84 -15.48
C ILE A 361 16.43 13.29 -15.86
N TRP A 362 15.43 13.56 -16.69
CA TRP A 362 15.16 14.90 -17.23
C TRP A 362 13.67 15.23 -17.25
N ASN A 363 13.33 16.51 -17.28
CA ASN A 363 11.96 16.99 -17.46
C ASN A 363 11.83 17.61 -18.87
N GLN A 364 10.81 17.19 -19.65
CA GLN A 364 10.65 17.65 -21.03
C GLN A 364 10.49 19.15 -21.16
N GLN A 365 9.88 19.81 -20.17
CA GLN A 365 9.71 21.26 -20.18
C GLN A 365 11.04 22.01 -20.08
N MET A 366 12.06 21.40 -19.46
CA MET A 366 13.40 22.00 -19.36
C MET A 366 14.28 21.80 -20.60
N GLY A 367 13.86 21.02 -21.60
CA GLY A 367 14.66 20.77 -22.81
C GLY A 367 15.98 20.07 -22.52
N ALA A 368 15.94 18.74 -22.34
CA ALA A 368 17.10 17.83 -22.24
C ALA A 368 18.15 18.08 -21.13
N SER A 369 18.00 19.08 -20.25
CA SER A 369 19.11 19.60 -19.43
C SER A 369 18.99 19.34 -17.92
N VAL A 370 18.60 18.12 -17.55
CA VAL A 370 19.18 17.50 -16.34
C VAL A 370 19.89 16.22 -16.80
N VAL A 371 21.14 16.39 -17.21
CA VAL A 371 22.06 15.27 -17.42
C VAL A 371 22.90 15.19 -16.17
N LEU A 372 22.44 14.39 -15.22
CA LEU A 372 23.29 13.88 -14.17
C LEU A 372 23.32 12.38 -14.39
N PRO A 373 24.46 11.78 -14.75
CA PRO A 373 24.57 10.33 -14.86
C PRO A 373 24.37 9.74 -13.47
N TRP A 374 23.26 9.02 -13.28
CA TRP A 374 22.88 8.45 -11.99
C TRP A 374 23.12 6.94 -11.96
N LYS A 375 23.50 6.39 -10.81
CA LYS A 375 23.27 4.97 -10.52
C LYS A 375 21.96 4.84 -9.73
N LEU A 376 21.08 3.93 -10.16
CA LEU A 376 19.99 3.44 -9.33
C LEU A 376 20.54 2.26 -8.53
N ASP A 377 20.41 2.31 -7.19
CA ASP A 377 20.93 1.26 -6.32
C ASP A 377 20.35 -0.11 -6.69
N SER A 378 21.21 -1.14 -6.64
CA SER A 378 20.81 -2.54 -6.79
C SER A 378 19.75 -2.93 -5.76
N PRO A 379 18.89 -3.93 -6.03
CA PRO A 379 17.96 -4.45 -5.03
C PRO A 379 18.75 -4.84 -3.77
N LEU A 380 18.42 -4.19 -2.65
CA LEU A 380 18.88 -4.62 -1.34
C LEU A 380 18.39 -6.06 -1.15
N CYS A 381 19.33 -6.98 -0.92
CA CYS A 381 19.06 -8.33 -0.43
C CYS A 381 18.34 -8.29 0.91
#